data_AF-Q02BN5-F1
#
_entry.id   AF-Q02BN5-F1
#
_cell.length_a   1.000
_cell.length_b   1.000
_cell.length_c   1.000
_cell.angle_alpha   90.00
_cell.angle_beta   90.00
_cell.angle_gamma   90.00
#
_symmetry.space_group_name_H-M   'P 1'
#
loop_
_entity.id
_entity.type
_entity.pdbx_description
1 polymer ?
#
loop_
_entity_poly.entity_id
_entity_poly.type
_entity_poly.pdbx_seq_one_letter_code
_entity_poly.pdbx_strand_id
1 'polypeptide(L)'
;MRITRFPNITEPQFYGCVAAFVDSLSGELNAATAALRRLTGRNKGGAFAFEMTFDTHRYGALIVIDRWSTLIGAFGPHLMLPRRRDIIDRATERIRAAEEILTRANALVDAAPAYTEELVEACAIAFQSVAAVFDEERAETEQSAKLGPMLAEDYRDARRIFLEDLAAR
;
A
#
# COMPACT_ATOMS: atom_id res chain seq x y z
N MET A 1 -5.34 7.15 -13.72
CA MET A 1 -5.60 5.71 -13.58
C MET A 1 -6.55 5.26 -14.68
N ARG A 2 -6.30 4.11 -15.29
CA ARG A 2 -7.14 3.47 -16.31
C ARG A 2 -8.36 2.81 -15.67
N ILE A 3 -8.22 2.23 -14.47
CA ILE A 3 -9.34 1.59 -13.76
C ILE A 3 -10.47 2.58 -13.44
N THR A 4 -10.18 3.88 -13.29
CA THR A 4 -11.21 4.91 -13.06
C THR A 4 -11.92 5.38 -14.33
N ARG A 5 -11.56 4.85 -15.50
CA ARG A 5 -12.28 5.12 -16.76
C ARG A 5 -13.53 4.25 -16.93
N PHE A 6 -13.65 3.17 -16.16
CA PHE A 6 -14.87 2.38 -16.13
C PHE A 6 -15.98 3.17 -15.43
N PRO A 7 -17.24 3.13 -15.92
CA PRO A 7 -18.36 3.86 -15.32
C PRO A 7 -18.78 3.28 -13.97
N ASN A 8 -18.54 1.99 -13.77
CA ASN A 8 -18.74 1.25 -12.52
C ASN A 8 -17.75 0.08 -12.46
N ILE A 9 -17.64 -0.53 -11.28
CA ILE A 9 -16.93 -1.79 -11.10
C ILE A 9 -17.84 -2.78 -10.36
N THR A 10 -17.74 -4.05 -10.71
CA THR A 10 -18.42 -5.14 -10.01
C THR A 10 -17.69 -5.49 -8.71
N GLU A 11 -18.34 -6.21 -7.80
CA GLU A 11 -17.70 -6.70 -6.58
C GLU A 11 -16.42 -7.53 -6.86
N PRO A 12 -16.42 -8.50 -7.79
CA PRO A 12 -15.19 -9.22 -8.14
C PRO A 12 -14.07 -8.30 -8.65
N GLN A 13 -14.40 -7.30 -9.47
CA GLN A 13 -13.41 -6.33 -9.97
C GLN A 13 -12.82 -5.50 -8.82
N PHE A 14 -13.66 -5.06 -7.88
CA PHE A 14 -13.20 -4.33 -6.70
C PHE A 14 -12.25 -5.15 -5.85
N TYR A 15 -12.59 -6.41 -5.53
CA TYR A 15 -11.68 -7.28 -4.75
C TYR A 15 -10.39 -7.61 -5.51
N GLY A 16 -10.43 -7.66 -6.85
CA GLY A 16 -9.22 -7.73 -7.66
C GLY A 16 -8.28 -6.54 -7.39
N CYS A 17 -8.84 -5.34 -7.29
CA CYS A 17 -8.09 -4.13 -6.95
C CYS A 17 -7.62 -4.12 -5.49
N VAL A 18 -8.45 -4.59 -4.54
CA VAL A 18 -8.07 -4.76 -3.12
C VAL A 18 -6.82 -5.64 -3.01
N ALA A 19 -6.81 -6.79 -3.69
CA ALA A 19 -5.67 -7.68 -3.68
C ALA A 19 -4.41 -7.03 -4.27
N ALA A 20 -4.53 -6.32 -5.40
CA ALA A 20 -3.40 -5.58 -5.97
C ALA A 20 -2.87 -4.51 -5.01
N PHE A 21 -3.76 -3.79 -4.33
CA PHE A 21 -3.40 -2.79 -3.32
C PHE A 21 -2.64 -3.41 -2.15
N VAL A 22 -3.16 -4.47 -1.54
CA VAL A 22 -2.55 -5.14 -0.38
C VAL A 22 -1.16 -5.69 -0.73
N ASP A 23 -1.05 -6.38 -1.87
CA ASP A 23 0.21 -6.96 -2.33
C ASP A 23 1.26 -5.87 -2.59
N SER A 24 0.86 -4.78 -3.26
CA SER A 24 1.76 -3.69 -3.59
C SER A 24 2.19 -2.91 -2.35
N LEU A 25 1.26 -2.56 -1.47
CA LEU A 25 1.58 -1.82 -0.25
C LEU A 25 2.51 -2.65 0.65
N SER A 26 2.18 -3.93 0.85
CA SER A 26 3.03 -4.84 1.64
C SER A 26 4.41 -5.01 1.00
N GLY A 27 4.48 -5.11 -0.32
CA GLY A 27 5.74 -5.17 -1.08
C GLY A 27 6.61 -3.94 -0.85
N GLU A 28 6.05 -2.74 -1.00
CA GLU A 28 6.77 -1.48 -0.79
C GLU A 28 7.26 -1.32 0.66
N LEU A 29 6.40 -1.57 1.65
CA LEU A 29 6.75 -1.45 3.07
C LEU A 29 7.84 -2.45 3.48
N ASN A 30 7.76 -3.70 2.99
CA ASN A 30 8.78 -4.71 3.25
C ASN A 30 10.12 -4.38 2.58
N ALA A 31 10.08 -3.90 1.34
CA ALA A 31 11.29 -3.51 0.61
C ALA A 31 11.95 -2.27 1.23
N ALA A 32 11.15 -1.27 1.65
CA ALA A 32 11.63 -0.12 2.41
C ALA A 32 12.29 -0.56 3.73
N THR A 33 11.63 -1.43 4.50
CA THR A 33 12.18 -1.97 5.76
C THR A 33 13.50 -2.72 5.53
N ALA A 34 13.56 -3.55 4.49
CA ALA A 34 14.75 -4.32 4.15
C ALA A 34 15.93 -3.41 3.75
N ALA A 35 15.67 -2.39 2.92
CA ALA A 35 16.67 -1.40 2.54
C ALA A 35 17.15 -0.59 3.75
N LEU A 36 16.23 -0.15 4.61
CA LEU A 36 16.53 0.62 5.81
C LEU A 36 17.41 -0.17 6.79
N ARG A 37 17.16 -1.47 6.97
CA ARG A 37 18.02 -2.35 7.78
C ARG A 37 19.45 -2.50 7.24
N ARG A 38 19.68 -2.29 5.94
CA ARG A 38 21.05 -2.27 5.37
C ARG A 38 21.78 -0.96 5.67
N LEU A 39 21.04 0.08 6.05
CA LEU A 39 21.56 1.40 6.39
C LEU A 39 21.89 1.53 7.89
N THR A 40 21.45 0.60 8.74
CA THR A 40 21.68 0.65 10.20
C THR A 40 23.14 0.96 10.56
N GLY A 41 23.33 1.95 11.42
CA GLY A 41 24.62 2.42 11.91
C GLY A 41 25.41 3.30 10.93
N ARG A 42 24.87 3.59 9.74
CA ARG A 42 25.55 4.43 8.73
C ARG A 42 25.13 5.90 8.83
N ASN A 43 26.07 6.79 8.55
CA ASN A 43 25.74 8.19 8.27
C ASN A 43 25.03 8.31 6.92
N LYS A 44 24.18 9.32 6.78
CA LYS A 44 23.59 9.66 5.48
C LYS A 44 24.68 9.94 4.43
N GLY A 45 24.44 9.48 3.20
CA GLY A 45 25.41 9.50 2.10
C GLY A 45 26.44 8.37 2.15
N GLY A 46 26.51 7.61 3.25
CA GLY A 46 27.47 6.51 3.42
C GLY A 46 27.10 5.22 2.65
N ALA A 47 25.91 5.18 2.07
CA ALA A 47 25.38 3.99 1.38
C ALA A 47 24.33 4.35 0.32
N PHE A 48 24.67 5.29 -0.56
CA PHE A 48 23.75 5.88 -1.54
C PHE A 48 22.83 4.90 -2.29
N ALA A 49 23.34 3.74 -2.72
CA ALA A 49 22.52 2.74 -3.43
C ALA A 49 21.38 2.18 -2.56
N PHE A 50 21.62 1.96 -1.27
CA PHE A 50 20.59 1.50 -0.33
C PHE A 50 19.65 2.65 0.07
N GLU A 51 20.15 3.88 0.15
CA GLU A 51 19.31 5.08 0.37
C GLU A 51 18.35 5.30 -0.78
N MET A 52 18.83 5.22 -2.03
CA MET A 52 17.99 5.35 -3.22
C MET A 52 16.93 4.23 -3.31
N THR A 53 17.32 3.00 -2.96
CA THR A 53 16.36 1.88 -2.86
C THR A 53 15.31 2.16 -1.78
N PHE A 54 15.72 2.63 -0.60
CA PHE A 54 14.82 2.97 0.47
C PHE A 54 13.85 4.10 0.10
N ASP A 55 14.35 5.17 -0.53
CA ASP A 55 13.54 6.29 -1.03
C ASP A 55 12.53 5.81 -2.06
N THR A 56 12.96 4.98 -3.01
CA THR A 56 12.07 4.40 -4.03
C THR A 56 10.88 3.70 -3.40
N HIS A 57 11.10 2.95 -2.32
CA HIS A 57 10.05 2.16 -1.69
C HIS A 57 9.20 2.94 -0.68
N ARG A 58 9.78 3.86 0.09
CA ARG A 58 9.00 4.69 1.03
C ARG A 58 8.06 5.65 0.30
N TYR A 59 8.48 6.20 -0.84
CA TYR A 59 7.59 6.99 -1.70
C TYR A 59 6.68 6.10 -2.56
N GLY A 60 7.13 4.90 -2.92
CA GLY A 60 6.28 3.88 -3.53
C GLY A 60 5.04 3.56 -2.69
N ALA A 61 5.19 3.38 -1.37
CA ALA A 61 4.08 3.15 -0.46
C ALA A 61 3.05 4.29 -0.46
N LEU A 62 3.50 5.56 -0.49
CA LEU A 62 2.62 6.72 -0.60
C LEU A 62 1.85 6.74 -1.92
N ILE A 63 2.51 6.39 -3.04
CA ILE A 63 1.85 6.29 -4.35
C ILE A 63 0.77 5.20 -4.32
N VAL A 64 1.04 4.04 -3.72
CA VAL A 64 0.05 2.96 -3.59
C VAL A 64 -1.18 3.44 -2.81
N ILE A 65 -0.98 4.18 -1.71
CA ILE A 65 -2.08 4.74 -0.90
C ILE A 65 -2.87 5.81 -1.67
N ASP A 66 -2.19 6.71 -2.40
CA ASP A 66 -2.85 7.72 -3.26
C ASP A 66 -3.76 7.08 -4.32
N ARG A 67 -3.24 6.02 -4.97
CA ARG A 67 -3.97 5.29 -6.00
C ARG A 67 -5.15 4.52 -5.42
N TRP A 68 -4.99 3.97 -4.22
CA TRP A 68 -6.09 3.38 -3.46
C TRP A 68 -7.16 4.41 -3.10
N SER A 69 -6.76 5.57 -2.58
CA SER A 69 -7.65 6.70 -2.28
C SER A 69 -8.44 7.15 -3.49
N THR A 70 -7.77 7.28 -4.64
CA THR A 70 -8.40 7.62 -5.92
C THR A 70 -9.45 6.58 -6.33
N LEU A 71 -9.16 5.28 -6.18
CA LEU A 71 -10.11 4.21 -6.50
C LEU A 71 -11.32 4.21 -5.56
N ILE A 72 -11.10 4.36 -4.26
CA ILE A 72 -12.17 4.47 -3.27
C ILE A 72 -13.05 5.69 -3.54
N GLY A 73 -12.45 6.85 -3.82
CA GLY A 73 -13.19 8.08 -4.12
C GLY A 73 -14.03 7.96 -5.41
N ALA A 74 -13.53 7.24 -6.41
CA ALA A 74 -14.23 7.05 -7.68
C ALA A 74 -15.42 6.08 -7.58
N PHE A 75 -15.27 4.97 -6.86
CA PHE A 75 -16.25 3.88 -6.88
C PHE A 75 -16.98 3.63 -5.57
N GLY A 76 -16.38 3.98 -4.43
CA GLY A 76 -16.91 3.73 -3.09
C GLY A 76 -18.36 4.18 -2.89
N PRO A 77 -18.76 5.41 -3.27
CA PRO A 77 -20.13 5.91 -3.10
C PRO A 77 -21.22 5.11 -3.82
N HIS A 78 -20.85 4.30 -4.80
CA HIS A 78 -21.78 3.58 -5.67
C HIS A 78 -21.64 2.05 -5.58
N LEU A 79 -20.68 1.56 -4.80
CA LEU A 79 -20.35 0.14 -4.72
C LEU A 79 -21.15 -0.53 -3.60
N MET A 80 -21.94 -1.53 -3.97
CA MET A 80 -22.74 -2.32 -3.03
C MET A 80 -22.03 -3.64 -2.72
N LEU A 81 -21.29 -3.67 -1.61
CA LEU A 81 -20.63 -4.89 -1.16
C LEU A 81 -21.54 -5.70 -0.23
N PRO A 82 -21.81 -6.99 -0.51
CA PRO A 82 -22.55 -7.86 0.41
C PRO A 82 -21.73 -8.27 1.65
N ARG A 83 -20.40 -8.25 1.56
CA ARG A 83 -19.45 -8.54 2.65
C ARG A 83 -18.36 -7.46 2.68
N ARG A 84 -17.59 -7.35 3.79
CA ARG A 84 -16.43 -6.45 3.89
C ARG A 84 -16.74 -4.97 3.56
N ARG A 85 -17.95 -4.49 3.93
CA ARG A 85 -18.35 -3.08 3.70
C ARG A 85 -17.44 -2.08 4.38
N ASP A 86 -16.85 -2.47 5.50
CA ASP A 86 -15.86 -1.69 6.23
C ASP A 86 -14.64 -1.31 5.39
N ILE A 87 -14.35 -2.04 4.29
CA ILE A 87 -13.33 -1.66 3.30
C ILE A 87 -13.64 -0.26 2.72
N ILE A 88 -14.92 0.07 2.52
CA ILE A 88 -15.37 1.36 1.99
C ILE A 88 -15.72 2.32 3.13
N ASP A 89 -16.54 1.87 4.09
CA ASP A 89 -17.14 2.73 5.11
C ASP A 89 -16.09 3.45 5.96
N ARG A 90 -14.95 2.77 6.20
CA ARG A 90 -13.82 3.30 6.99
C ARG A 90 -12.58 3.60 6.14
N ALA A 91 -12.68 3.56 4.82
CA ALA A 91 -11.55 3.78 3.92
C ALA A 91 -10.86 5.11 4.17
N THR A 92 -11.64 6.19 4.26
CA THR A 92 -11.10 7.55 4.45
C THR A 92 -10.33 7.68 5.77
N GLU A 93 -10.84 7.09 6.84
CA GLU A 93 -10.18 7.05 8.15
C GLU A 93 -8.83 6.30 8.06
N ARG A 94 -8.85 5.11 7.46
CA ARG A 94 -7.66 4.26 7.28
C ARG A 94 -6.59 4.91 6.40
N ILE A 95 -6.98 5.45 5.26
CA ILE A 95 -6.08 6.16 4.34
C ILE A 95 -5.40 7.32 5.07
N ARG A 96 -6.16 8.15 5.77
CA ARG A 96 -5.62 9.28 6.53
C ARG A 96 -4.65 8.83 7.63
N ALA A 97 -4.99 7.77 8.37
CA ALA A 97 -4.11 7.22 9.40
C ALA A 97 -2.78 6.71 8.80
N ALA A 98 -2.85 6.00 7.67
CA ALA A 98 -1.66 5.51 6.98
C ALA A 98 -0.77 6.65 6.46
N GLU A 99 -1.37 7.68 5.83
CA GLU A 99 -0.67 8.87 5.36
C GLU A 99 0.02 9.62 6.50
N GLU A 100 -0.64 9.75 7.65
CA GLU A 100 -0.08 10.42 8.83
C GLU A 100 1.13 9.65 9.38
N ILE A 101 1.03 8.32 9.49
CA ILE A 101 2.14 7.46 9.94
C ILE A 101 3.34 7.59 8.99
N LEU A 102 3.11 7.48 7.68
CA LEU A 102 4.19 7.58 6.68
C LEU A 102 4.82 8.97 6.65
N THR A 103 4.02 10.02 6.78
CA THR A 103 4.52 11.40 6.82
C THR A 103 5.44 11.61 8.02
N ARG A 104 5.04 11.14 9.21
CA ARG A 104 5.85 11.23 10.43
C ARG A 104 7.12 10.39 10.33
N ALA A 105 7.04 9.17 9.82
CA ALA A 105 8.20 8.31 9.60
C ALA A 105 9.20 8.93 8.61
N ASN A 106 8.71 9.52 7.52
CA ASN A 106 9.56 10.21 6.54
C ASN A 106 10.24 11.44 7.14
N ALA A 107 9.51 12.27 7.89
CA ALA A 107 10.09 13.42 8.57
C ALA A 107 11.20 13.02 9.56
N LEU A 108 11.00 11.91 10.29
CA LEU A 108 11.99 11.35 11.21
C LEU A 108 13.27 10.94 10.46
N VAL A 109 13.12 10.19 9.37
CA VAL A 109 14.24 9.81 8.48
C VAL A 109 14.95 11.05 7.96
N ASP A 110 14.21 12.01 7.41
CA ASP A 110 14.78 13.16 6.69
C ASP A 110 15.54 14.10 7.65
N ALA A 111 15.09 14.22 8.90
CA ALA A 111 15.76 15.02 9.93
C ALA A 111 17.01 14.34 10.52
N ALA A 112 17.11 13.01 10.47
CA ALA A 112 18.21 12.28 11.10
C ALA A 112 19.54 12.49 10.35
N PRO A 113 20.67 12.73 11.04
CA PRO A 113 21.99 12.80 10.40
C PRO A 113 22.57 11.41 10.05
N ALA A 114 22.09 10.37 10.71
CA ALA A 114 22.52 8.98 10.55
C ALA A 114 21.35 8.02 10.79
N TYR A 115 21.45 6.81 10.25
CA TYR A 115 20.48 5.74 10.42
C TYR A 115 20.77 4.95 11.71
N THR A 116 20.46 5.53 12.86
CA THR A 116 20.65 4.86 14.16
C THR A 116 19.72 3.65 14.29
N GLU A 117 20.04 2.73 15.20
CA GLU A 117 19.21 1.54 15.43
C GLU A 117 17.78 1.91 15.84
N GLU A 118 17.64 2.92 16.71
CA GLU A 118 16.35 3.42 17.17
C GLU A 118 15.53 4.04 16.03
N LEU A 119 16.18 4.76 15.11
CA LEU A 119 15.53 5.31 13.92
C LEU A 119 14.98 4.19 13.03
N VAL A 120 15.81 3.17 12.79
CA VAL A 120 15.46 2.04 11.94
C VAL A 120 14.31 1.24 12.55
N GLU A 121 14.35 1.00 13.86
CA GLU A 121 13.28 0.29 14.58
C GLU A 121 11.97 1.10 14.58
N ALA A 122 12.03 2.40 14.88
CA ALA A 122 10.85 3.27 14.85
C ALA A 122 10.17 3.28 13.47
N CYS A 123 10.96 3.35 12.40
CA CYS A 123 10.42 3.29 11.03
C CYS A 123 9.85 1.91 10.69
N ALA A 124 10.50 0.82 11.12
CA ALA A 124 9.99 -0.53 10.90
C ALA A 124 8.63 -0.73 11.59
N ILE A 125 8.48 -0.24 12.83
CA ILE A 125 7.20 -0.25 13.56
C ILE A 125 6.16 0.62 12.85
N ALA A 126 6.55 1.79 12.35
CA ALA A 126 5.65 2.66 11.58
C ALA A 126 5.13 1.94 10.32
N PHE A 127 6.00 1.28 9.54
CA PHE A 127 5.61 0.53 8.36
C PHE A 127 4.71 -0.66 8.70
N GLN A 128 4.99 -1.39 9.78
CA GLN A 128 4.10 -2.44 10.28
C GLN A 128 2.72 -1.88 10.69
N SER A 129 2.70 -0.71 11.32
CA SER A 129 1.45 -0.05 11.71
C SER A 129 0.62 0.34 10.49
N VAL A 130 1.24 0.87 9.44
CA VAL A 130 0.56 1.14 8.16
C VAL A 130 -0.04 -0.14 7.57
N ALA A 131 0.72 -1.24 7.59
CA ALA A 131 0.24 -2.52 7.11
C ALA A 131 -0.95 -3.06 7.93
N ALA A 132 -0.99 -2.82 9.24
CA ALA A 132 -2.06 -3.24 10.13
C ALA A 132 -3.33 -2.39 9.99
N VAL A 133 -3.21 -1.12 9.58
CA VAL A 133 -4.37 -0.26 9.31
C VAL A 133 -5.29 -0.93 8.28
N PHE A 134 -4.75 -1.59 7.26
CA PHE A 134 -5.50 -2.24 6.17
C PHE A 134 -5.75 -3.75 6.39
N ASP A 135 -5.96 -4.18 7.64
CA ASP A 135 -6.22 -5.58 7.97
C ASP A 135 -7.51 -6.12 7.33
N GLU A 136 -8.52 -5.27 7.11
CA GLU A 136 -9.78 -5.68 6.48
C GLU A 136 -9.57 -6.02 4.99
N GLU A 137 -8.82 -5.19 4.28
CA GLU A 137 -8.39 -5.40 2.90
C GLU A 137 -7.52 -6.67 2.77
N ARG A 138 -6.61 -6.88 3.73
CA ARG A 138 -5.79 -8.11 3.80
C ARG A 138 -6.65 -9.36 4.00
N ALA A 139 -7.58 -9.31 4.94
CA ALA A 139 -8.43 -10.45 5.26
C ALA A 139 -9.38 -10.82 4.12
N GLU A 140 -9.80 -9.85 3.30
CA GLU A 140 -10.50 -10.11 2.04
C GLU A 140 -9.56 -10.81 1.03
N THR A 141 -8.37 -10.25 0.81
CA THR A 141 -7.38 -10.78 -0.13
C THR A 141 -7.03 -12.24 0.18
N GLU A 142 -6.79 -12.56 1.46
CA GLU A 142 -6.52 -13.91 1.93
C GLU A 142 -7.71 -14.86 1.72
N GLN A 143 -8.94 -14.36 1.89
CA GLN A 143 -10.13 -15.15 1.63
C GLN A 143 -10.30 -15.45 0.14
N SER A 144 -10.08 -14.46 -0.72
CA SER A 144 -10.16 -14.62 -2.17
C SER A 144 -9.04 -15.51 -2.71
N ALA A 145 -7.84 -15.44 -2.14
CA ALA A 145 -6.72 -16.32 -2.49
C ALA A 145 -7.05 -17.82 -2.31
N LYS A 146 -7.92 -18.19 -1.36
CA LYS A 146 -8.37 -19.58 -1.14
C LYS A 146 -9.14 -20.16 -2.32
N LEU A 147 -9.72 -19.31 -3.18
CA LEU A 147 -10.41 -19.75 -4.39
C LEU A 147 -9.43 -20.17 -5.50
N GLY A 148 -8.19 -19.68 -5.47
CA GLY A 148 -7.13 -20.02 -6.43
C GLY A 148 -7.59 -19.94 -7.89
N PRO A 149 -7.62 -21.06 -8.64
CA PRO A 149 -8.04 -21.05 -10.05
C PRO A 149 -9.53 -20.73 -10.26
N MET A 150 -10.35 -20.77 -9.21
CA MET A 150 -11.79 -20.44 -9.28
C MET A 150 -12.07 -18.93 -9.19
N LEU A 151 -11.04 -18.09 -9.13
CA LEU A 151 -11.21 -16.64 -9.20
C LEU A 151 -11.84 -16.22 -10.53
N ALA A 152 -12.85 -15.35 -10.44
CA ALA A 152 -13.52 -14.79 -11.60
C ALA A 152 -12.52 -14.09 -12.55
N GLU A 153 -12.82 -14.08 -13.85
CA GLU A 153 -12.01 -13.36 -14.84
C GLU A 153 -11.96 -11.87 -14.53
N ASP A 154 -13.11 -11.27 -14.23
CA ASP A 154 -13.28 -9.90 -13.74
C ASP A 154 -12.32 -9.52 -12.59
N TYR A 155 -12.12 -10.42 -11.63
CA TYR A 155 -11.18 -10.21 -10.53
C TYR A 155 -9.74 -10.13 -11.04
N ARG A 156 -9.34 -11.08 -11.89
CA ARG A 156 -7.96 -11.16 -12.40
C ARG A 156 -7.64 -9.97 -13.30
N ASP A 157 -8.59 -9.57 -14.14
CA ASP A 157 -8.43 -8.42 -15.03
C ASP A 157 -8.36 -7.10 -14.27
N ALA A 158 -9.25 -6.86 -13.31
CA ALA A 158 -9.20 -5.64 -12.51
C ALA A 158 -7.90 -5.56 -11.69
N ARG A 159 -7.47 -6.69 -11.08
CA ARG A 159 -6.18 -6.80 -10.40
C ARG A 159 -5.02 -6.40 -11.32
N ARG A 160 -5.00 -6.94 -12.54
CA ARG A 160 -3.96 -6.62 -13.54
C ARG A 160 -3.99 -5.14 -13.93
N ILE A 161 -5.16 -4.57 -14.22
CA ILE A 161 -5.30 -3.16 -14.61
C ILE A 161 -4.83 -2.24 -13.47
N PHE A 162 -5.17 -2.55 -12.22
CA PHE A 162 -4.71 -1.77 -11.08
C PHE A 162 -3.19 -1.84 -10.90
N LEU A 163 -2.59 -3.03 -11.07
CA LEU A 163 -1.13 -3.19 -11.07
C LEU A 163 -0.46 -2.40 -12.20
N GLU A 164 -1.04 -2.38 -13.40
CA GLU A 164 -0.57 -1.54 -14.51
C GLU A 164 -0.65 -0.04 -14.16
N ASP A 165 -1.72 0.39 -13.48
CA ASP A 165 -1.88 1.78 -13.00
C ASP A 165 -0.86 2.17 -11.92
N LEU A 166 -0.44 1.22 -11.08
CA LEU A 166 0.64 1.41 -10.10
C LEU A 166 2.03 1.43 -10.74
N ALA A 167 2.22 0.68 -11.83
CA ALA A 167 3.49 0.57 -12.53
C ALA A 167 3.76 1.73 -13.49
N ALA A 168 2.73 2.43 -13.97
CA ALA A 168 2.81 3.59 -14.87
C ALA A 168 3.34 4.87 -14.17
N ARG A 169 4.36 4.72 -13.30
CA ARG A 169 5.03 5.78 -12.54
C ARG A 169 5.61 6.86 -13.43
#